data_AF-A0A7J9WUG5-F1
#
_entry.id   AF-A0A7J9WUG5-F1
#
_cell.length_a   1.000
_cell.length_b   1.000
_cell.length_c   1.000
_cell.angle_alpha   90.00
_cell.angle_beta   90.00
_cell.angle_gamma   90.00
#
_symmetry.space_group_name_H-M   'P 1'
#
loop_
_entity.id
_entity.type
_entity.pdbx_description
1 polymer ?
#
loop_
_entity_poly.entity_id
_entity_poly.type
_entity_poly.pdbx_seq_one_letter_code
_entity_poly.pdbx_strand_id
1 'polypeptide(L)'
;MHFYAELFGWEAEDVMPPGSPSRYFICRLRGRDVAAVGSAPPGGTTPVAVWNTHIWVESADDTVARAIDAGGSVITRPFDLADAARMAVLADPAGAVFCVWQPLEHRGAQLVNEPGAWSMSDVNTSDLEGSKTFYGAVFGWGTEIFDLGDFEYTMWLVPGYEGGEPEQPVPREMVGGMMPLSGEQRPGDGPHWGVDF
;
A
#
# COMPACT_ATOMS: atom_id res chain seq x y z
N MET A 1 -2.16 -13.54 14.76
CA MET A 1 -3.48 -12.88 14.75
C MET A 1 -3.90 -12.28 16.08
N HIS A 2 -3.63 -12.90 17.24
CA HIS A 2 -4.06 -12.39 18.56
C HIS A 2 -3.82 -10.88 18.78
N PHE A 3 -2.62 -10.38 18.50
CA PHE A 3 -2.28 -8.95 18.59
C PHE A 3 -3.27 -8.05 17.81
N TYR A 4 -3.52 -8.33 16.53
CA TYR A 4 -4.44 -7.52 15.70
C TYR A 4 -5.90 -7.69 16.09
N ALA A 5 -6.28 -8.87 16.59
CA ALA A 5 -7.63 -9.09 17.11
C ALA A 5 -7.89 -8.22 18.36
N GLU A 6 -6.92 -8.10 19.26
CA GLU A 6 -7.06 -7.24 20.45
C GLU A 6 -6.96 -5.75 20.12
N LEU A 7 -6.05 -5.37 19.21
CA LEU A 7 -5.80 -3.97 18.87
C LEU A 7 -6.94 -3.37 18.03
N PHE A 8 -7.42 -4.10 17.03
CA PHE A 8 -8.37 -3.58 16.04
C PHE A 8 -9.73 -4.28 16.05
N GLY A 9 -9.91 -5.32 16.86
CA GLY A 9 -11.16 -6.10 16.87
C GLY A 9 -11.32 -6.98 15.63
N TRP A 10 -10.23 -7.36 14.95
CA TRP A 10 -10.31 -8.14 13.72
C TRP A 10 -10.66 -9.60 13.96
N GLU A 11 -11.55 -10.10 13.13
CA GLU A 11 -11.77 -11.52 12.88
C GLU A 11 -10.85 -11.95 11.73
N ALA A 12 -10.24 -13.14 11.82
CA ALA A 12 -9.29 -13.60 10.81
C ALA A 12 -9.66 -15.01 10.31
N GLU A 13 -9.73 -15.16 8.99
CA GLU A 13 -10.00 -16.43 8.32
C GLU A 13 -8.77 -16.87 7.52
N ASP A 14 -8.22 -18.06 7.81
CA ASP A 14 -7.18 -18.67 6.97
C ASP A 14 -7.83 -19.21 5.69
N VAL A 15 -7.53 -18.57 4.56
CA VAL A 15 -8.08 -18.94 3.25
C VAL A 15 -7.20 -19.93 2.50
N MET A 16 -6.10 -20.39 3.12
CA MET A 16 -5.24 -21.40 2.52
C MET A 16 -5.83 -22.81 2.70
N PRO A 17 -5.62 -23.71 1.71
CA PRO A 17 -6.03 -25.11 1.85
C PRO A 17 -5.45 -25.77 3.11
N PRO A 18 -6.19 -26.68 3.77
CA PRO A 18 -5.68 -27.43 4.91
C PRO A 18 -4.34 -28.13 4.61
N GLY A 19 -3.37 -27.97 5.51
CA GLY A 19 -2.03 -28.54 5.34
C GLY A 19 -1.05 -27.69 4.52
N SER A 20 -1.45 -26.50 4.05
CA SER A 20 -0.53 -25.57 3.39
C SER A 20 0.66 -25.19 4.30
N PRO A 21 1.88 -25.10 3.76
CA PRO A 21 3.07 -24.73 4.54
C PRO A 21 3.07 -23.25 4.94
N SER A 22 2.30 -22.42 4.24
CA SER A 22 2.09 -21.00 4.52
C SER A 22 0.62 -20.74 4.84
N ARG A 23 0.39 -19.72 5.68
CA ARG A 23 -0.94 -19.20 6.02
C ARG A 23 -1.19 -17.89 5.31
N TYR A 24 -2.45 -17.63 4.96
CA TYR A 24 -2.89 -16.33 4.46
C TYR A 24 -4.24 -16.04 5.07
N PHE A 25 -4.28 -15.00 5.92
CA PHE A 25 -5.48 -14.62 6.64
C PHE A 25 -6.14 -13.43 5.97
N ILE A 26 -7.42 -13.55 5.64
CA ILE A 26 -8.28 -12.38 5.38
C ILE A 26 -8.78 -11.86 6.73
N CYS A 27 -8.54 -10.59 7.00
CA CYS A 27 -8.92 -9.93 8.24
C CYS A 27 -10.18 -9.10 8.02
N ARG A 28 -11.15 -9.24 8.92
CA ARG A 28 -12.47 -8.59 8.84
C ARG A 28 -12.78 -7.78 10.08
N LEU A 29 -13.47 -6.67 9.87
CA LEU A 29 -14.10 -5.88 10.93
C LEU A 29 -15.59 -5.73 10.59
N ARG A 30 -16.46 -6.16 11.51
CA ARG A 30 -17.93 -6.18 11.30
C ARG A 30 -18.33 -6.92 10.01
N GLY A 31 -17.64 -8.04 9.72
CA GLY A 31 -17.91 -8.88 8.55
C GLY A 31 -17.43 -8.33 7.21
N ARG A 32 -16.70 -7.20 7.18
CA ARG A 32 -16.12 -6.61 5.96
C ARG A 32 -14.61 -6.75 5.94
N ASP A 33 -14.04 -7.05 4.79
CA ASP A 33 -12.58 -7.20 4.62
C ASP A 33 -11.87 -5.86 4.87
N VAL A 34 -10.80 -5.86 5.67
CA VAL A 34 -10.04 -4.65 6.04
C VAL A 34 -8.55 -4.77 5.79
N ALA A 35 -8.00 -5.98 5.83
CA ALA A 35 -6.58 -6.25 5.62
C ALA A 35 -6.36 -7.74 5.33
N ALA A 36 -5.11 -8.10 5.02
CA ALA A 36 -4.67 -9.49 4.99
C ALA A 36 -3.33 -9.66 5.69
N VAL A 37 -3.09 -10.85 6.24
CA VAL A 37 -1.83 -11.22 6.90
C VAL A 37 -1.32 -12.53 6.29
N GLY A 38 -0.23 -12.43 5.54
CA GLY A 38 0.47 -13.58 4.96
C GLY A 38 1.64 -14.05 5.82
N SER A 39 1.91 -15.35 5.82
CA SER A 39 3.18 -15.88 6.33
C SER A 39 4.32 -15.47 5.42
N ALA A 40 5.49 -15.22 5.99
CA ALA A 40 6.71 -15.07 5.19
C ALA A 40 6.96 -16.34 4.35
N PRO A 41 7.38 -16.22 3.09
CA PRO A 41 7.69 -17.38 2.27
C PRO A 41 8.85 -18.19 2.88
N PRO A 42 8.79 -19.54 2.84
CA PRO A 42 9.89 -20.38 3.32
C PRO A 42 11.20 -20.05 2.58
N GLY A 43 12.27 -19.77 3.32
CA GLY A 43 13.57 -19.38 2.74
C GLY A 43 13.65 -17.91 2.29
N GLY A 44 12.63 -17.10 2.56
CA GLY A 44 12.69 -15.66 2.39
C GLY A 44 13.79 -15.03 3.25
N THR A 45 14.50 -14.05 2.69
CA THR A 45 15.60 -13.36 3.35
C THR A 45 15.15 -12.15 4.15
N THR A 46 13.86 -11.80 4.13
CA THR A 46 13.31 -10.64 4.84
C THR A 46 13.20 -10.95 6.33
N PRO A 47 14.05 -10.38 7.21
CA PRO A 47 14.12 -10.79 8.60
C PRO A 47 13.04 -10.12 9.48
N VAL A 48 12.18 -9.28 8.89
CA VAL A 48 11.25 -8.40 9.61
C VAL A 48 9.87 -8.46 8.97
N ALA A 49 8.83 -8.56 9.79
CA ALA A 49 7.45 -8.42 9.35
C ALA A 49 7.17 -6.98 8.91
N VAL A 50 6.51 -6.80 7.76
CA VAL A 50 6.23 -5.50 7.17
C VAL A 50 4.75 -5.40 6.77
N TRP A 51 4.20 -4.19 6.84
CA TRP A 51 2.96 -3.84 6.16
C TRP A 51 3.26 -3.52 4.70
N ASN A 52 2.44 -4.01 3.77
CA ASN A 52 2.59 -3.74 2.34
C ASN A 52 1.39 -2.93 1.83
N THR A 53 1.67 -1.80 1.18
CA THR A 53 0.65 -1.03 0.46
C THR A 53 0.41 -1.62 -0.92
N HIS A 54 -0.85 -1.87 -1.25
CA HIS A 54 -1.28 -2.41 -2.53
C HIS A 54 -2.00 -1.32 -3.33
N ILE A 55 -1.45 -0.98 -4.50
CA ILE A 55 -2.01 0.03 -5.39
C ILE A 55 -2.86 -0.66 -6.44
N TRP A 56 -4.15 -0.30 -6.50
CA TRP A 56 -5.07 -0.81 -7.51
C TRP A 56 -4.66 -0.33 -8.90
N VAL A 57 -4.52 -1.25 -9.85
CA VAL A 57 -4.29 -0.94 -11.26
C VAL A 57 -5.20 -1.73 -12.20
N GLU A 58 -5.41 -1.20 -13.40
CA GLU A 58 -6.15 -1.91 -14.45
C GLU A 58 -5.39 -3.12 -15.01
N SER A 59 -4.06 -2.98 -15.14
CA SER A 59 -3.17 -4.01 -15.70
C SER A 59 -1.87 -4.04 -14.91
N ALA A 60 -1.62 -5.15 -14.21
CA ALA A 60 -0.40 -5.35 -13.45
C ALA A 60 0.82 -5.36 -14.39
N ASP A 61 0.74 -6.07 -15.52
CA ASP A 61 1.85 -6.17 -16.48
C ASP A 61 2.24 -4.81 -17.09
N ASP A 62 1.26 -4.02 -17.53
CA ASP A 62 1.54 -2.70 -18.11
C ASP A 62 2.09 -1.74 -17.06
N THR A 63 1.62 -1.84 -15.82
CA THR A 63 2.14 -1.04 -14.71
C THR A 63 3.58 -1.41 -14.40
N VAL A 64 3.92 -2.71 -14.39
CA VAL A 64 5.31 -3.16 -14.22
C VAL A 64 6.20 -2.63 -15.34
N ALA A 65 5.73 -2.64 -16.60
CA ALA A 65 6.48 -2.08 -17.72
C ALA A 65 6.76 -0.58 -17.53
N ARG A 66 5.73 0.20 -17.19
CA ARG A 66 5.88 1.64 -16.89
C ARG A 66 6.82 1.90 -15.71
N ALA A 67 6.76 1.07 -14.67
CA ALA A 67 7.65 1.20 -13.52
C ALA A 67 9.11 0.98 -13.88
N ILE A 68 9.41 -0.01 -14.73
CA ILE A 68 10.78 -0.23 -15.25
C ILE A 68 11.24 0.98 -16.06
N ASP A 69 10.40 1.47 -16.98
CA ASP A 69 10.72 2.63 -17.82
C ASP A 69 10.95 3.91 -16.99
N ALA A 70 10.26 4.05 -15.86
CA ALA A 70 10.42 5.15 -14.91
C ALA A 70 11.61 4.97 -13.94
N GLY A 71 12.40 3.90 -14.07
CA GLY A 71 13.61 3.65 -13.26
C GLY A 71 13.37 2.85 -11.98
N GLY A 72 12.18 2.31 -11.78
CA GLY A 72 11.87 1.38 -10.71
C GLY A 72 12.43 -0.02 -10.96
N SER A 73 12.32 -0.90 -9.96
CA SER A 73 12.79 -2.28 -10.03
C SER A 73 11.70 -3.29 -9.70
N VAL A 74 11.81 -4.48 -10.30
CA VAL A 74 10.89 -5.59 -10.07
C VAL A 74 11.49 -6.55 -9.04
N ILE A 75 10.85 -6.63 -7.87
CA ILE A 75 11.22 -7.59 -6.82
C ILE A 75 10.55 -8.94 -7.11
N THR A 76 9.26 -8.90 -7.40
CA THR A 76 8.46 -10.08 -7.79
C THR A 76 7.71 -9.75 -9.06
N ARG A 77 7.94 -10.53 -10.12
CA ARG A 77 7.24 -10.38 -11.41
C ARG A 77 5.74 -10.62 -11.26
N PRO A 78 4.89 -10.06 -12.15
CA PRO A 78 3.45 -10.31 -12.13
C PRO A 78 3.09 -11.80 -12.07
N PHE A 79 2.21 -12.16 -11.14
CA PHE A 79 1.68 -13.51 -10.96
C PHE A 79 0.22 -13.48 -10.48
N ASP A 80 -0.50 -14.56 -10.74
CA ASP A 80 -1.90 -14.68 -10.36
C ASP A 80 -2.01 -15.27 -8.95
N LEU A 81 -2.82 -14.64 -8.12
CA LEU A 81 -3.29 -15.14 -6.83
C LEU A 81 -4.62 -15.84 -7.04
N ALA A 82 -4.58 -17.03 -7.63
CA ALA A 82 -5.77 -17.80 -8.01
C ALA A 82 -6.77 -16.90 -8.78
N ASP A 83 -8.01 -16.82 -8.31
CA ASP A 83 -9.10 -15.99 -8.81
C ASP A 83 -9.22 -14.63 -8.10
N ALA A 84 -8.40 -14.35 -7.08
CA ALA A 84 -8.50 -13.14 -6.27
C ALA A 84 -7.98 -11.90 -7.03
N ALA A 85 -6.76 -11.98 -7.57
CA ALA A 85 -6.10 -10.88 -8.26
C ALA A 85 -4.86 -11.33 -9.05
N ARG A 86 -4.34 -10.42 -9.87
CA ARG A 86 -2.98 -10.47 -10.39
C ARG A 86 -2.13 -9.41 -9.69
N MET A 87 -0.96 -9.79 -9.17
CA MET A 87 -0.13 -8.88 -8.37
C MET A 87 1.34 -8.92 -8.78
N ALA A 88 2.07 -7.85 -8.46
CA ALA A 88 3.53 -7.80 -8.53
C ALA A 88 4.08 -7.00 -7.34
N VAL A 89 5.36 -7.20 -7.02
CA VAL A 89 6.06 -6.42 -5.98
C VAL A 89 7.18 -5.63 -6.65
N LEU A 90 7.16 -4.32 -6.44
CA LEU A 90 8.05 -3.36 -7.09
C LEU A 90 8.75 -2.51 -6.04
N ALA A 91 9.84 -1.87 -6.43
CA ALA A 91 10.41 -0.76 -5.68
C ALA A 91 10.59 0.47 -6.59
N ASP A 92 10.34 1.65 -6.04
CA ASP A 92 10.65 2.91 -6.71
C ASP A 92 12.17 3.17 -6.77
N PRO A 93 12.64 4.23 -7.48
CA PRO A 93 14.07 4.52 -7.60
C PRO A 93 14.78 4.80 -6.28
N ALA A 94 14.04 5.25 -5.24
CA ALA A 94 14.58 5.48 -3.90
C ALA A 94 14.64 4.18 -3.09
N GLY A 95 13.95 3.13 -3.53
CA GLY A 95 13.93 1.81 -2.90
C GLY A 95 12.68 1.53 -2.07
N ALA A 96 11.67 2.41 -2.09
CA ALA A 96 10.42 2.16 -1.38
C ALA A 96 9.64 1.04 -2.07
N VAL A 97 9.38 -0.03 -1.32
CA VAL A 97 8.69 -1.23 -1.81
C VAL A 97 7.18 -1.05 -1.75
N PHE A 98 6.49 -1.41 -2.83
CA PHE A 98 5.03 -1.43 -2.91
C PHE A 98 4.53 -2.61 -3.76
N CYS A 99 3.25 -2.94 -3.61
CA CYS A 99 2.57 -3.94 -4.41
C CYS A 99 1.65 -3.29 -5.44
N VAL A 100 1.59 -3.85 -6.65
CA VAL A 100 0.52 -3.54 -7.61
C VAL A 100 -0.55 -4.63 -7.52
N TRP A 101 -1.81 -4.23 -7.58
CA TRP A 101 -2.96 -5.10 -7.43
C TRP A 101 -3.94 -4.88 -8.58
N GLN A 102 -4.01 -5.84 -9.48
CA GLN A 102 -5.06 -5.90 -10.49
C GLN A 102 -6.16 -6.83 -9.97
N PRO A 103 -7.31 -6.30 -9.54
CA PRO A 103 -8.33 -7.13 -8.92
C PRO A 103 -9.04 -8.00 -9.96
N LEU A 104 -9.35 -9.22 -9.51
CA LEU A 104 -10.27 -10.14 -10.17
C LEU A 104 -11.51 -10.25 -9.28
N GLU A 105 -11.68 -11.35 -8.53
CA GLU A 105 -12.78 -11.50 -7.58
C GLU A 105 -12.59 -10.67 -6.30
N HIS A 106 -11.33 -10.42 -5.89
CA HIS A 106 -11.02 -9.68 -4.67
C HIS A 106 -10.60 -8.24 -4.97
N ARG A 107 -11.50 -7.30 -4.66
CA ARG A 107 -11.34 -5.86 -4.93
C ARG A 107 -10.52 -5.09 -3.88
N GLY A 108 -10.10 -5.72 -2.78
CA GLY A 108 -9.36 -5.05 -1.71
C GLY A 108 -10.23 -4.79 -0.47
N ALA A 109 -9.81 -3.84 0.37
CA ALA A 109 -10.53 -3.49 1.59
C ALA A 109 -11.95 -2.98 1.28
N GLN A 110 -12.92 -3.49 2.02
CA GLN A 110 -14.34 -3.11 1.95
C GLN A 110 -14.73 -2.08 3.02
N LEU A 111 -13.80 -1.80 3.93
CA LEU A 111 -13.96 -0.84 5.01
C LEU A 111 -12.62 -0.12 5.23
N VAL A 112 -12.67 1.20 5.20
CA VAL A 112 -11.54 2.12 5.34
C VAL A 112 -12.01 3.36 6.11
N ASN A 113 -11.09 4.17 6.62
CA ASN A 113 -11.35 5.45 7.31
C ASN A 113 -12.27 5.35 8.54
N GLU A 114 -12.31 4.18 9.18
CA GLU A 114 -13.03 3.94 10.43
C GLU A 114 -12.06 3.33 11.46
N PRO A 115 -12.28 3.52 12.78
CA PRO A 115 -11.37 2.98 13.80
C PRO A 115 -11.10 1.48 13.62
N GLY A 116 -9.81 1.12 13.52
CA GLY A 116 -9.38 -0.25 13.31
C GLY A 116 -9.45 -0.71 11.85
N ALA A 117 -9.59 0.20 10.89
CA ALA A 117 -9.47 -0.06 9.47
C ALA A 117 -8.40 0.85 8.87
N TRP A 118 -7.87 0.48 7.70
CA TRP A 118 -6.91 1.32 6.99
C TRP A 118 -7.43 2.74 6.81
N SER A 119 -6.60 3.74 7.13
CA SER A 119 -6.92 5.17 7.01
C SER A 119 -6.12 5.83 5.89
N MET A 120 -4.81 5.61 5.87
CA MET A 120 -3.93 6.27 4.91
C MET A 120 -2.65 5.48 4.66
N SER A 121 -2.00 5.78 3.54
CA SER A 121 -0.66 5.32 3.25
C SER A 121 0.22 6.45 2.73
N ASP A 122 1.47 6.42 3.17
CA ASP A 122 2.45 7.48 2.91
C ASP A 122 3.75 6.92 2.39
N VAL A 123 4.24 7.49 1.29
CA VAL A 123 5.64 7.30 0.91
C VAL A 123 6.51 8.13 1.84
N ASN A 124 7.36 7.47 2.60
CA ASN A 124 8.43 8.09 3.35
C ASN A 124 9.70 8.01 2.51
N THR A 125 10.22 9.16 2.06
CA THR A 125 11.34 9.20 1.11
C THR A 125 12.29 10.36 1.39
N SER A 126 13.57 10.20 1.06
CA SER A 126 14.53 11.32 1.05
C SER A 126 14.55 12.08 -0.27
N ASP A 127 13.86 11.58 -1.30
CA ASP A 127 13.76 12.18 -2.64
C ASP A 127 12.29 12.38 -3.04
N LEU A 128 11.71 13.50 -2.57
CA LEU A 128 10.32 13.85 -2.84
C LEU A 128 10.07 14.04 -4.34
N GLU A 129 10.95 14.76 -5.04
CA GLU A 129 10.76 15.07 -6.47
C GLU A 129 10.94 13.84 -7.36
N GLY A 130 11.90 12.96 -7.04
CA GLY A 130 12.06 11.68 -7.72
C GLY A 130 10.83 10.79 -7.54
N SER A 131 10.26 10.78 -6.32
CA SER A 131 9.03 10.04 -6.04
C SER A 131 7.83 10.62 -6.82
N LYS A 132 7.65 11.95 -6.85
CA LYS A 132 6.61 12.62 -7.65
C LYS A 132 6.70 12.24 -9.12
N THR A 133 7.90 12.30 -9.67
CA THR A 133 8.17 11.95 -11.07
C THR A 133 7.83 10.49 -11.34
N PHE A 134 8.27 9.58 -10.47
CA PHE A 134 8.03 8.15 -10.62
C PHE A 134 6.55 7.78 -10.51
N TYR A 135 5.88 8.11 -9.40
CA TYR A 135 4.47 7.73 -9.20
C TYR A 135 3.55 8.43 -10.20
N GLY A 136 3.85 9.68 -10.59
CA GLY A 136 3.16 10.38 -11.66
C GLY A 136 3.30 9.68 -13.02
N ALA A 137 4.50 9.21 -13.38
CA ALA A 137 4.72 8.49 -14.64
C ALA A 137 4.07 7.09 -14.66
N VAL A 138 4.08 6.38 -13.52
CA VAL A 138 3.58 4.99 -13.43
C VAL A 138 2.06 4.94 -13.32
N PHE A 139 1.46 5.86 -12.57
CA PHE A 139 0.04 5.81 -12.22
C PHE A 139 -0.78 7.00 -12.74
N GLY A 140 -0.14 8.04 -13.29
CA GLY A 140 -0.83 9.26 -13.70
C GLY A 140 -1.30 10.12 -12.53
N TRP A 141 -0.72 9.93 -11.34
CA TRP A 141 -1.10 10.68 -10.16
C TRP A 141 -0.59 12.12 -10.21
N GLY A 142 -1.41 13.05 -9.74
CA GLY A 142 -1.02 14.42 -9.45
C GLY A 142 -0.55 14.59 -8.01
N THR A 143 -0.09 15.80 -7.69
CA THR A 143 0.21 16.19 -6.31
C THR A 143 -0.24 17.58 -5.98
N GLU A 144 -0.68 17.76 -4.74
CA GLU A 144 -0.89 19.08 -4.13
C GLU A 144 -0.22 19.12 -2.76
N ILE A 145 0.18 20.32 -2.33
CA ILE A 145 0.75 20.54 -1.01
C ILE A 145 -0.39 20.95 -0.08
N PHE A 146 -0.51 20.24 1.04
CA PHE A 146 -1.30 20.65 2.18
C PHE A 146 -0.39 21.30 3.23
N ASP A 147 -0.52 22.61 3.39
CA ASP A 147 0.25 23.39 4.36
C ASP A 147 -0.34 23.21 5.77
N LEU A 148 0.40 22.52 6.64
CA LEU A 148 0.07 22.32 8.05
C LEU A 148 0.73 23.37 8.95
N GLY A 149 1.31 24.43 8.38
CA GLY A 149 2.00 25.52 9.06
C GLY A 149 3.47 25.21 9.34
N ASP A 150 3.72 24.28 10.27
CA ASP A 150 5.08 23.88 10.65
C ASP A 150 5.67 22.78 9.73
N PHE A 151 4.83 22.20 8.87
CA PHE A 151 5.19 21.11 7.98
C PHE A 151 4.33 21.17 6.70
N GLU A 152 4.94 20.81 5.57
CA GLU A 152 4.22 20.67 4.30
C GLU A 152 4.01 19.19 4.01
N TYR A 153 2.76 18.80 3.80
CA TYR A 153 2.38 17.43 3.46
C TYR A 153 2.07 17.33 1.97
N THR A 154 2.75 16.43 1.25
CA THR A 154 2.47 16.22 -0.18
C THR A 154 1.38 15.17 -0.32
N MET A 155 0.24 15.54 -0.91
CA MET A 155 -0.87 14.62 -1.20
C MET A 155 -0.73 14.01 -2.59
N TRP A 156 -1.07 12.73 -2.74
CA TRP A 156 -1.25 12.08 -4.03
C TRP A 156 -2.70 12.19 -4.48
N LEU A 157 -2.92 12.67 -5.70
CA LEU A 157 -4.24 12.88 -6.27
C LEU A 157 -4.48 11.96 -7.48
N VAL A 158 -5.63 11.30 -7.52
CA VAL A 158 -6.08 10.53 -8.68
C VAL A 158 -7.19 11.28 -9.39
N PRO A 159 -6.98 11.76 -10.63
CA PRO A 159 -8.00 12.49 -11.37
C PRO A 159 -9.31 11.71 -11.48
N GLY A 160 -10.42 12.33 -11.06
CA GLY A 160 -11.75 11.72 -11.10
C GLY A 160 -12.05 10.70 -9.99
N TYR A 161 -11.13 10.50 -9.04
CA TYR A 161 -11.43 9.76 -7.82
C TYR A 161 -12.24 10.62 -6.85
N GLU A 162 -13.24 10.02 -6.20
CA GLU A 162 -14.05 10.68 -5.17
C GLU A 162 -14.00 9.86 -3.87
N GLY A 163 -12.97 10.11 -3.07
CA GLY A 163 -12.81 9.56 -1.72
C GLY A 163 -13.22 10.54 -0.63
N GLY A 164 -12.94 10.14 0.62
CA GLY A 164 -13.12 10.96 1.81
C GLY A 164 -14.56 11.41 2.10
N GLU A 165 -14.70 12.29 3.07
CA GLU A 165 -15.96 12.98 3.39
C GLU A 165 -15.92 14.43 2.90
N PRO A 166 -17.05 15.01 2.44
CA PRO A 166 -17.10 16.37 1.90
C PRO A 166 -16.54 17.47 2.83
N GLU A 167 -16.59 17.26 4.14
CA GLU A 167 -16.16 18.21 5.15
C GLU A 167 -14.65 18.18 5.44
N GLN A 168 -13.93 17.18 4.90
CA GLN A 168 -12.48 17.08 5.11
C GLN A 168 -11.76 18.23 4.39
N PRO A 169 -10.68 18.80 4.98
CA PRO A 169 -9.99 19.96 4.43
C PRO A 169 -9.04 19.62 3.27
N VAL A 170 -9.19 18.46 2.63
CA VAL A 170 -8.31 17.96 1.55
C VAL A 170 -9.13 17.64 0.30
N PRO A 171 -8.52 17.64 -0.90
CA PRO A 171 -9.23 17.27 -2.12
C PRO A 171 -9.81 15.87 -2.05
N ARG A 172 -11.00 15.68 -2.62
CA ARG A 172 -11.64 14.35 -2.70
C ARG A 172 -10.89 13.34 -3.58
N GLU A 173 -10.01 13.84 -4.45
CA GLU A 173 -9.14 13.03 -5.29
C GLU A 173 -7.95 12.43 -4.53
N MET A 174 -7.75 12.81 -3.27
CA MET A 174 -6.64 12.33 -2.45
C MET A 174 -6.75 10.83 -2.16
N VAL A 175 -5.65 10.10 -2.40
CA VAL A 175 -5.54 8.64 -2.17
C VAL A 175 -4.44 8.25 -1.18
N GLY A 176 -3.64 9.21 -0.73
CA GLY A 176 -2.54 9.03 0.21
C GLY A 176 -1.60 10.24 0.16
N GLY A 177 -0.40 10.08 0.69
CA GLY A 177 0.58 11.14 0.60
C GLY A 177 2.02 10.69 0.65
N MET A 178 2.86 11.68 0.89
CA MET A 178 4.30 11.55 0.89
C MET A 178 4.89 12.50 1.91
N MET A 179 5.82 11.96 2.70
CA MET A 179 6.53 12.68 3.74
C MET A 179 8.05 12.52 3.54
N PRO A 180 8.84 13.56 3.86
CA PRO A 180 10.28 13.41 3.90
C PRO A 180 10.66 12.44 5.02
N LEU A 181 11.71 11.65 4.81
CA LEU A 181 12.32 10.87 5.89
C LEU A 181 12.79 11.85 7.00
N SER A 182 12.21 11.74 8.20
CA SER A 182 12.50 12.58 9.35
C SER A 182 13.59 11.96 10.24
N GLY A 183 14.27 12.80 11.03
CA GLY A 183 15.37 12.34 11.91
C GLY A 183 14.92 11.45 13.09
N GLU A 184 13.63 11.24 13.30
CA GLU A 184 13.08 10.40 14.38
C GLU A 184 12.90 8.92 13.98
N GLN A 185 13.20 8.58 12.72
CA GLN A 185 13.11 7.22 12.21
C GLN A 185 14.19 6.32 12.80
N ARG A 186 13.91 5.01 12.88
CA ARG A 186 14.85 4.06 13.47
C ARG A 186 16.09 4.00 12.57
N PRO A 187 17.29 3.85 13.13
CA PRO A 187 18.49 3.65 12.33
C PRO A 187 18.32 2.49 11.34
N GLY A 188 18.33 2.78 10.04
CA GLY A 188 18.12 1.79 8.96
C GLY A 188 16.77 1.86 8.25
N ASP A 189 15.87 2.76 8.66
CA ASP A 189 14.62 3.03 7.92
C ASP A 189 14.95 3.79 6.62
N GLY A 190 15.18 3.05 5.55
CA GLY A 190 15.26 3.60 4.19
C GLY A 190 13.88 4.02 3.66
N PRO A 191 13.79 4.46 2.40
CA PRO A 191 12.52 4.79 1.78
C PRO A 191 11.52 3.64 1.87
N HIS A 192 10.28 3.93 2.25
CA HIS A 192 9.24 2.91 2.47
C HIS A 192 7.83 3.49 2.41
N TRP A 193 6.86 2.62 2.17
CA TRP A 193 5.44 2.94 2.37
C TRP A 193 5.05 2.70 3.84
N GLY A 194 4.46 3.72 4.46
CA GLY A 194 3.81 3.69 5.76
C GLY A 194 2.32 3.39 5.63
N VAL A 195 1.71 2.90 6.71
CA VAL A 195 0.29 2.57 6.78
C VAL A 195 -0.26 2.98 8.15
N ASP A 196 -1.33 3.77 8.12
CA ASP A 196 -2.06 4.22 9.31
C ASP A 196 -3.45 3.56 9.39
N PHE A 197 -3.92 3.34 10.63
CA PHE A 197 -5.16 2.64 10.99
C PHE A 197 -5.99 3.43 12.01
#